data_AF-A0A822VHU9-F1
#
_entry.id   AF-A0A822VHU9-F1
#
_cell.length_a   1.000
_cell.length_b   1.000
_cell.length_c   1.000
_cell.angle_alpha   90.00
_cell.angle_beta   90.00
_cell.angle_gamma   90.00
#
_symmetry.space_group_name_H-M   'P 1'
#
loop_
_entity.id
_entity.type
_entity.pdbx_description
1 polymer ?
#
loop_
_entity_poly.entity_id
_entity_poly.type
_entity_poly.pdbx_seq_one_letter_code
_entity_poly.pdbx_strand_id
1 'polypeptide(L)'
;MADCNYNSNQGDNEIKLDLKNLSLFEYENDSIANTNDLDHQYYKIYQKAFDTAIKDKHIRNIGVTGGYGTGKSSLVHSFFKKNKSDETIFISLAHFSSLAGNTLDQNENTDKIDNILEMKIMSQLVNQIDSDKIPKANFKPKENTSKDKLKLLTIAFLCVFLYIFYFNEIFIEKLKYSFSNKIENFDWFDTFLIVSTIFFMLAIYYLTFELIKNIFSKNLTTKFSLTSMGMTLDLENKDFTDISYFDHFIADVVYIFDESDSSYIIFEDLDRFYDHTIFEKLREINILVNQRREKHRKKLMKFFYVVSDDMFSSSNIEKEINIEPKHVQTAKERTKFFDLIIPVVPILDNSNSFDYLKDEFTDEIYQDKDFEKLLFQISIFIDDFRLLKNIVNEYQIYKLVHKGHFEQNPKQLLSLIIYKSLNSTDFNLLTKAKGELFKKINLEMELNNGE
;
A
#
# COMPACT_ATOMS: atom_id res chain seq x y z
N MET A 1 -54.18 13.09 -46.43
CA MET A 1 -52.97 12.83 -45.62
C MET A 1 -52.82 14.01 -44.70
N ALA A 2 -53.31 13.89 -43.47
CA ALA A 2 -53.32 14.96 -42.48
C ALA A 2 -53.07 14.33 -41.09
N ASP A 3 -52.07 14.89 -40.44
CA ASP A 3 -51.74 15.00 -39.01
C ASP A 3 -52.45 14.15 -37.96
N CYS A 4 -51.63 13.53 -37.10
CA CYS A 4 -51.89 13.51 -35.66
C CYS A 4 -50.56 13.69 -34.91
N ASN A 5 -50.35 14.92 -34.43
CA ASN A 5 -49.42 15.29 -33.38
C ASN A 5 -49.72 14.50 -32.10
N TYR A 6 -48.69 13.90 -31.48
CA TYR A 6 -48.68 13.66 -30.05
C TYR A 6 -47.55 14.49 -29.44
N ASN A 7 -47.95 15.59 -28.80
CA ASN A 7 -47.08 16.43 -27.97
C ASN A 7 -46.59 15.62 -26.76
N SER A 8 -45.31 15.25 -26.76
CA SER A 8 -44.59 14.84 -25.55
C SER A 8 -44.00 16.09 -24.87
N ASN A 9 -44.87 16.89 -24.24
CA ASN A 9 -44.46 17.90 -23.25
C ASN A 9 -44.76 17.34 -21.85
N GLN A 10 -43.87 16.50 -21.34
CA GLN A 10 -43.64 16.37 -19.91
C GLN A 10 -42.16 16.68 -19.71
N GLY A 11 -41.89 17.81 -19.07
CA GLY A 11 -40.53 18.18 -18.69
C GLY A 11 -40.00 17.12 -17.73
N ASP A 12 -38.89 16.50 -18.11
CA ASP A 12 -38.06 15.73 -17.20
C ASP A 12 -37.60 16.69 -16.09
N ASN A 13 -38.28 16.67 -14.95
CA ASN A 13 -37.76 17.26 -13.73
C ASN A 13 -36.53 16.43 -13.32
N GLU A 14 -35.37 16.84 -13.82
CA GLU A 14 -34.08 16.21 -13.53
C GLU A 14 -33.91 16.12 -12.01
N ILE A 15 -33.87 14.89 -11.47
CA ILE A 15 -33.69 14.66 -10.04
C ILE A 15 -32.26 15.07 -9.69
N LYS A 16 -32.11 16.25 -9.11
CA LYS A 16 -30.82 16.73 -8.62
C LYS A 16 -30.53 16.08 -7.26
N LEU A 17 -29.60 15.13 -7.25
CA LEU A 17 -29.06 14.50 -6.04
C LEU A 17 -27.56 14.77 -5.98
N ASP A 18 -27.13 15.49 -4.94
CA ASP A 18 -25.72 15.79 -4.67
C ASP A 18 -25.26 15.00 -3.44
N LEU A 19 -24.52 13.91 -3.65
CA LEU A 19 -24.02 13.06 -2.56
C LEU A 19 -22.60 13.47 -2.18
N LYS A 20 -22.36 13.57 -0.87
CA LYS A 20 -21.05 13.89 -0.33
C LYS A 20 -20.16 12.66 -0.32
N ASN A 21 -18.92 12.81 -0.78
CA ASN A 21 -17.90 11.78 -0.57
C ASN A 21 -17.58 11.68 0.93
N LEU A 22 -17.60 10.47 1.49
CA LEU A 22 -17.26 10.22 2.90
C LEU A 22 -15.77 10.47 3.21
N SER A 23 -14.89 10.50 2.21
CA SER A 23 -13.51 10.91 2.40
C SER A 23 -13.48 12.37 2.88
N LEU A 24 -12.63 12.67 3.88
CA LEU A 24 -12.61 14.01 4.48
C LEU A 24 -12.03 15.03 3.51
N PHE A 25 -11.13 14.58 2.62
CA PHE A 25 -10.50 15.40 1.60
C PHE A 25 -10.36 14.65 0.28
N GLU A 26 -10.98 15.16 -0.77
CA GLU A 26 -10.51 14.98 -2.13
C GLU A 26 -10.21 16.37 -2.67
N TYR A 27 -8.94 16.78 -2.57
CA TYR A 27 -8.44 17.95 -3.31
C TYR A 27 -8.19 17.54 -4.77
N GLU A 28 -9.20 16.97 -5.43
CA GLU A 28 -9.14 16.72 -6.86
C GLU A 28 -9.54 17.99 -7.60
N ASN A 29 -8.59 18.49 -8.39
CA ASN A 29 -8.67 19.60 -9.32
C ASN A 29 -8.45 21.01 -8.75
N ASP A 30 -7.75 21.81 -9.55
CA ASP A 30 -7.33 23.20 -9.31
C ASP A 30 -8.51 24.21 -9.22
N SER A 31 -9.75 23.74 -9.00
CA SER A 31 -10.95 24.58 -8.90
C SER A 31 -11.16 25.22 -7.53
N ILE A 32 -10.44 24.79 -6.49
CA ILE A 32 -10.49 25.42 -5.14
C ILE A 32 -9.50 26.60 -5.04
N ALA A 33 -8.81 26.96 -6.13
CA ALA A 33 -7.85 28.06 -6.14
C ALA A 33 -8.45 29.45 -5.79
N ASN A 34 -9.78 29.58 -5.75
CA ASN A 34 -10.47 30.87 -5.61
C ASN A 34 -11.39 31.00 -4.39
N THR A 35 -11.36 30.09 -3.42
CA THR A 35 -12.13 30.27 -2.18
C THR A 35 -11.20 30.51 -1.00
N ASN A 36 -11.53 31.55 -0.21
CA ASN A 36 -10.90 31.87 1.07
C ASN A 36 -11.33 30.85 2.15
N ASP A 37 -11.43 29.57 1.79
CA ASP A 37 -12.01 28.54 2.65
C ASP A 37 -10.98 28.07 3.66
N LEU A 38 -11.47 27.84 4.89
CA LEU A 38 -10.69 27.31 6.01
C LEU A 38 -9.95 26.02 5.62
N ASP A 39 -10.56 25.17 4.79
CA ASP A 39 -10.00 23.91 4.29
C ASP A 39 -8.73 24.12 3.46
N HIS A 40 -8.70 25.13 2.60
CA HIS A 40 -7.54 25.41 1.76
C HIS A 40 -6.36 25.96 2.58
N GLN A 41 -6.64 26.78 3.59
CA GLN A 41 -5.60 27.22 4.53
C GLN A 41 -5.07 26.06 5.36
N TYR A 42 -5.95 25.19 5.84
CA TYR A 42 -5.60 23.97 6.56
C TYR A 42 -4.69 23.08 5.72
N TYR A 43 -5.07 22.76 4.48
CA TYR A 43 -4.26 21.93 3.58
C TYR A 43 -2.87 22.52 3.32
N LYS A 44 -2.77 23.84 3.12
CA LYS A 44 -1.49 24.52 2.90
C LYS A 44 -0.51 24.37 4.08
N ILE A 45 -1.01 24.28 5.31
CA ILE A 45 -0.17 24.04 6.49
C ILE A 45 0.46 22.66 6.40
N TYR A 46 -0.33 21.63 6.11
CA TYR A 46 0.18 20.27 5.96
C TYR A 46 1.05 20.09 4.73
N GLN A 47 0.75 20.77 3.63
CA GLN A 47 1.61 20.77 2.45
C GLN A 47 3.03 21.25 2.82
N LYS A 48 3.15 22.33 3.60
CA LYS A 48 4.45 22.80 4.11
C LYS A 48 5.11 21.81 5.07
N ALA A 49 4.33 21.14 5.92
CA ALA A 49 4.83 20.13 6.84
C ALA A 49 5.42 18.93 6.07
N PHE A 50 4.70 18.40 5.07
CA PHE A 50 5.18 17.32 4.20
C PHE A 50 6.38 17.75 3.36
N ASP A 51 6.37 18.96 2.80
CA ASP A 51 7.52 19.49 2.05
C ASP A 51 8.78 19.55 2.93
N THR A 52 8.64 19.97 4.18
CA THR A 52 9.76 20.00 5.15
C THR A 52 10.26 18.60 5.44
N ALA A 53 9.33 17.67 5.72
CA ALA A 53 9.64 16.28 5.99
C ALA A 53 10.38 15.60 4.82
N ILE A 54 10.00 15.92 3.59
CA ILE A 54 10.56 15.32 2.37
C ILE A 54 11.90 15.93 1.98
N LYS A 55 12.11 17.23 2.22
CA LYS A 55 13.37 17.91 1.84
C LYS A 55 14.55 17.56 2.75
N ASP A 56 14.30 17.27 4.03
CA ASP A 56 15.37 16.94 4.98
C ASP A 56 15.90 15.51 4.78
N LYS A 57 17.20 15.35 4.53
CA LYS A 57 17.85 14.03 4.34
C LYS A 57 17.96 13.18 5.61
N HIS A 58 17.83 13.80 6.78
CA HIS A 58 17.90 13.14 8.08
C HIS A 58 16.54 12.57 8.52
N ILE A 59 15.44 13.05 7.92
CA ILE A 59 14.09 12.56 8.20
C ILE A 59 13.77 11.42 7.23
N ARG A 60 13.61 10.20 7.75
CA ARG A 60 13.37 9.00 6.95
C ARG A 60 12.14 8.21 7.38
N ASN A 61 11.75 8.30 8.65
CA ASN A 61 10.56 7.66 9.20
C ASN A 61 9.62 8.74 9.74
N ILE A 62 8.44 8.90 9.13
CA ILE A 62 7.50 10.00 9.40
C ILE A 62 6.17 9.40 9.88
N GLY A 63 5.77 9.72 11.10
CA GLY A 63 4.43 9.40 11.60
C GLY A 63 3.43 10.49 11.19
N VAL A 64 2.32 10.12 10.58
CA VAL A 64 1.16 11.00 10.35
C VAL A 64 0.06 10.52 11.28
N THR A 65 -0.11 11.22 12.40
CA THR A 65 -0.96 10.76 13.52
C THR A 65 -2.20 11.62 13.66
N GLY A 66 -3.18 11.19 14.45
CA GLY A 66 -4.48 11.85 14.61
C GLY A 66 -5.56 10.83 14.96
N GLY A 67 -6.68 11.27 15.55
CA GLY A 67 -7.81 10.39 15.87
C GLY A 67 -8.39 9.62 14.67
N TYR A 68 -9.24 8.64 14.94
CA TYR A 68 -9.98 7.97 13.87
C TYR A 68 -10.87 8.97 13.13
N GLY A 69 -11.02 8.82 11.81
CA GLY A 69 -11.88 9.72 11.02
C GLY A 69 -11.35 11.13 10.77
N THR A 70 -10.20 11.55 11.31
CA THR A 70 -9.68 12.95 11.17
C THR A 70 -9.14 13.34 9.78
N GLY A 71 -9.22 12.44 8.79
CA GLY A 71 -8.81 12.73 7.41
C GLY A 71 -7.33 12.49 7.09
N LYS A 72 -6.57 11.79 7.95
CA LYS A 72 -5.14 11.49 7.75
C LYS A 72 -4.81 10.90 6.36
N SER A 73 -5.46 9.78 6.00
CA SER A 73 -5.26 9.12 4.70
C SER A 73 -5.61 10.04 3.55
N SER A 74 -6.75 10.74 3.63
CA SER A 74 -7.20 11.70 2.61
C SER A 74 -6.17 12.82 2.38
N LEU A 75 -5.58 13.34 3.46
CA LEU A 75 -4.55 14.37 3.41
C LEU A 75 -3.25 13.85 2.75
N VAL A 76 -2.79 12.67 3.17
CA VAL A 76 -1.59 12.02 2.62
C VAL A 76 -1.77 11.68 1.15
N HIS A 77 -2.88 11.04 0.78
CA HIS A 77 -3.21 10.75 -0.61
C HIS A 77 -3.26 12.01 -1.46
N SER A 78 -3.92 13.07 -0.99
CA SER A 78 -4.02 14.34 -1.73
C SER A 78 -2.64 14.94 -1.99
N PHE A 79 -1.75 14.94 -1.00
CA PHE A 79 -0.40 15.48 -1.15
C PHE A 79 0.45 14.64 -2.13
N PHE A 80 0.50 13.32 -1.94
CA PHE A 80 1.38 12.45 -2.73
C PHE A 80 0.86 12.19 -4.14
N LYS A 81 -0.46 12.03 -4.35
CA LYS A 81 -1.02 11.90 -5.70
C LYS A 81 -0.80 13.17 -6.52
N LYS A 82 -0.95 14.36 -5.92
CA LYS A 82 -0.77 15.64 -6.63
C LYS A 82 0.68 15.94 -6.98
N ASN A 83 1.62 15.66 -6.09
CA ASN A 83 2.99 16.14 -6.22
C ASN A 83 4.03 15.07 -6.60
N LYS A 84 3.75 13.78 -6.32
CA LYS A 84 4.73 12.70 -6.25
C LYS A 84 4.17 11.31 -6.61
N SER A 85 3.14 11.23 -7.45
CA SER A 85 2.44 9.97 -7.78
C SER A 85 3.41 8.86 -8.19
N ASP A 86 4.35 9.18 -9.09
CA ASP A 86 5.22 8.19 -9.74
C ASP A 86 6.40 7.75 -8.85
N GLU A 87 6.59 8.39 -7.70
CA GLU A 87 7.65 8.08 -6.74
C GLU A 87 7.09 7.47 -5.44
N THR A 88 5.80 7.12 -5.42
CA THR A 88 5.07 6.76 -4.20
C THR A 88 4.37 5.41 -4.32
N ILE A 89 4.54 4.56 -3.31
CA ILE A 89 3.80 3.30 -3.14
C ILE A 89 2.93 3.39 -1.89
N PHE A 90 1.66 2.99 -2.01
CA PHE A 90 0.72 2.90 -0.90
C PHE A 90 0.53 1.44 -0.50
N ILE A 91 0.70 1.13 0.78
CA ILE A 91 0.49 -0.18 1.37
C ILE A 91 -0.65 -0.04 2.38
N SER A 92 -1.81 -0.62 2.09
CA SER A 92 -3.02 -0.55 2.93
C SER A 92 -3.46 -1.95 3.37
N LEU A 93 -3.53 -2.18 4.67
CA LEU A 93 -3.74 -3.51 5.25
C LEU A 93 -5.20 -3.83 5.58
N ALA A 94 -6.16 -3.02 5.08
CA ALA A 94 -7.57 -3.04 5.44
C ALA A 94 -8.31 -4.40 5.29
N HIS A 95 -7.81 -5.32 4.47
CA HIS A 95 -8.44 -6.63 4.20
C HIS A 95 -7.84 -7.81 4.98
N PHE A 96 -7.15 -7.54 6.10
CA PHE A 96 -6.44 -8.61 6.81
C PHE A 96 -7.37 -9.69 7.38
N SER A 97 -8.46 -9.30 8.06
CA SER A 97 -9.35 -10.22 8.77
C SER A 97 -10.17 -11.13 7.85
N SER A 98 -10.48 -10.70 6.62
CA SER A 98 -11.25 -11.52 5.68
C SER A 98 -10.40 -12.52 4.91
N LEU A 99 -9.11 -12.22 4.65
CA LEU A 99 -8.19 -13.17 4.01
C LEU A 99 -7.65 -14.23 4.98
N ALA A 100 -7.66 -13.96 6.29
CA ALA A 100 -7.43 -14.96 7.33
C ALA A 100 -8.68 -15.80 7.63
N GLY A 101 -9.54 -15.97 6.61
CA GLY A 101 -10.93 -16.38 6.74
C GLY A 101 -11.10 -17.62 7.62
N ASN A 102 -11.94 -17.52 8.64
CA ASN A 102 -12.45 -18.63 9.46
C ASN A 102 -11.41 -19.60 10.07
N THR A 103 -10.10 -19.35 9.96
CA THR A 103 -9.02 -20.23 10.42
C THR A 103 -8.23 -19.67 11.59
N LEU A 104 -8.36 -18.38 11.90
CA LEU A 104 -7.81 -17.79 13.12
C LEU A 104 -8.85 -17.86 14.24
N ASP A 105 -8.84 -18.96 14.99
CA ASP A 105 -9.40 -18.94 16.34
C ASP A 105 -8.69 -17.83 17.13
N GLN A 106 -9.42 -17.10 17.97
CA GLN A 106 -8.90 -15.98 18.79
C GLN A 106 -7.80 -16.39 19.80
N ASN A 107 -7.33 -17.64 19.75
CA ASN A 107 -6.29 -18.23 20.59
C ASN A 107 -4.97 -18.49 19.83
N GLU A 108 -4.80 -18.01 18.60
CA GLU A 108 -3.52 -18.13 17.89
C GLU A 108 -2.44 -17.20 18.45
N ASN A 109 -1.18 -17.68 18.45
CA ASN A 109 0.01 -16.95 18.89
C ASN A 109 0.17 -15.62 18.14
N THR A 110 0.48 -14.54 18.89
CA THR A 110 0.77 -13.19 18.37
C THR A 110 1.83 -13.21 17.25
N ASP A 111 2.85 -14.05 17.40
CA ASP A 111 3.98 -14.15 16.47
C ASP A 111 3.54 -14.62 15.05
N LYS A 112 2.48 -15.43 14.96
CA LYS A 112 1.91 -15.81 13.65
C LYS A 112 1.24 -14.63 12.96
N ILE A 113 0.53 -13.78 13.73
CA ILE A 113 -0.18 -12.61 13.20
C ILE A 113 0.84 -11.61 12.63
N ASP A 114 1.94 -11.39 13.35
CA ASP A 114 3.03 -10.51 12.92
C ASP A 114 3.68 -11.01 11.63
N ASN A 115 3.93 -12.31 11.52
CA ASN A 115 4.46 -12.91 10.30
C ASN A 115 3.55 -12.74 9.08
N ILE A 116 2.23 -12.91 9.27
CA ILE A 116 1.26 -12.70 8.18
C ILE A 116 1.21 -11.22 7.78
N LEU A 117 1.33 -10.30 8.75
CA LEU A 117 1.40 -8.86 8.51
C LEU A 117 2.60 -8.51 7.62
N GLU A 118 3.79 -8.98 7.99
CA GLU A 118 5.03 -8.79 7.22
C GLU A 118 4.91 -9.30 5.79
N MET A 119 4.37 -10.52 5.62
CA MET A 119 4.13 -11.12 4.31
C MET A 119 3.15 -10.29 3.46
N LYS A 120 2.09 -9.73 4.05
CA LYS A 120 1.12 -8.90 3.32
C LYS A 120 1.71 -7.56 2.89
N ILE A 121 2.52 -6.93 3.74
CA ILE A 121 3.26 -5.71 3.37
C ILE A 121 4.13 -6.01 2.14
N MET A 122 4.84 -7.14 2.12
CA MET A 122 5.65 -7.53 0.96
C MET A 122 4.81 -7.83 -0.26
N SER A 123 3.71 -8.56 -0.12
CA SER A 123 2.82 -8.88 -1.24
C SER A 123 2.31 -7.62 -1.93
N GLN A 124 1.88 -6.61 -1.16
CA GLN A 124 1.40 -5.34 -1.71
C GLN A 124 2.50 -4.53 -2.38
N LEU A 125 3.71 -4.55 -1.81
CA LEU A 125 4.87 -3.89 -2.40
C LEU A 125 5.24 -4.54 -3.74
N VAL A 126 5.39 -5.86 -3.76
CA VAL A 126 5.75 -6.65 -4.95
C VAL A 126 4.73 -6.46 -6.08
N ASN A 127 3.43 -6.44 -5.76
CA ASN A 127 2.38 -6.27 -6.76
C ASN A 127 2.35 -4.86 -7.40
N GLN A 128 2.99 -3.87 -6.79
CA GLN A 128 3.05 -2.48 -7.30
C GLN A 128 4.36 -2.17 -8.04
N ILE A 129 5.31 -3.12 -8.09
CA ILE A 129 6.57 -2.96 -8.80
C ILE A 129 6.43 -3.63 -10.17
N ASP A 130 6.97 -2.99 -11.22
CA ASP A 130 7.01 -3.56 -12.56
C ASP A 130 7.63 -4.97 -12.52
N SER A 131 6.95 -5.98 -13.05
CA SER A 131 7.40 -7.38 -12.98
C SER A 131 8.80 -7.59 -13.60
N ASP A 132 9.20 -6.74 -14.54
CA ASP A 132 10.53 -6.75 -15.17
C ASP A 132 11.65 -6.21 -14.24
N LYS A 133 11.28 -5.36 -13.27
CA LYS A 133 12.13 -4.83 -12.19
C LYS A 133 12.11 -5.69 -10.94
N ILE A 134 11.47 -6.86 -11.00
CA ILE A 134 11.55 -7.92 -9.98
C ILE A 134 12.38 -9.07 -10.57
N PRO A 135 13.72 -8.96 -10.67
CA PRO A 135 14.53 -10.04 -11.17
C PRO A 135 14.56 -11.14 -10.12
N LYS A 136 13.99 -12.30 -10.48
CA LYS A 136 14.20 -13.65 -9.88
C LYS A 136 14.92 -13.58 -8.53
N ALA A 137 14.17 -13.35 -7.45
CA ALA A 137 14.63 -13.38 -6.06
C ALA A 137 15.46 -14.64 -5.82
N ASN A 138 16.76 -14.47 -6.00
CA ASN A 138 17.77 -15.49 -5.98
C ASN A 138 19.11 -14.80 -6.27
N PHE A 139 19.98 -14.91 -5.26
CA PHE A 139 21.44 -14.88 -5.29
C PHE A 139 22.06 -13.71 -4.55
N LYS A 140 22.98 -14.11 -3.66
CA LYS A 140 24.10 -13.35 -3.09
C LYS A 140 24.47 -12.12 -3.93
N PRO A 141 24.84 -11.00 -3.29
CA PRO A 141 25.09 -9.73 -3.96
C PRO A 141 25.94 -9.95 -5.21
N LYS A 142 25.32 -9.84 -6.39
CA LYS A 142 26.00 -9.99 -7.67
C LYS A 142 26.97 -8.82 -7.80
N GLU A 143 28.25 -9.10 -7.62
CA GLU A 143 29.28 -8.23 -8.15
C GLU A 143 29.02 -8.05 -9.65
N ASN A 144 29.00 -6.79 -10.07
CA ASN A 144 28.73 -6.40 -11.44
C ASN A 144 29.82 -7.01 -12.33
N THR A 145 29.53 -8.14 -13.00
CA THR A 145 30.48 -8.69 -13.97
C THR A 145 30.57 -7.70 -15.11
N SER A 146 31.68 -6.93 -15.14
CA SER A 146 31.91 -5.88 -16.13
C SER A 146 31.56 -6.38 -17.54
N LYS A 147 30.74 -5.61 -18.25
CA LYS A 147 30.38 -5.85 -19.66
C LYS A 147 31.62 -6.05 -20.54
N ASP A 148 32.79 -5.57 -20.11
CA ASP A 148 34.06 -5.70 -20.82
C ASP A 148 34.62 -7.12 -20.75
N LYS A 149 34.39 -7.88 -19.65
CA LYS A 149 34.79 -9.30 -19.57
C LYS A 149 34.00 -10.16 -20.57
N LEU A 150 32.72 -9.86 -20.76
CA LEU A 150 31.88 -10.56 -21.75
C LEU A 150 32.30 -10.24 -23.19
N LYS A 151 32.63 -8.97 -23.48
CA LYS A 151 33.17 -8.57 -24.79
C LYS A 151 34.48 -9.30 -25.10
N LEU A 152 35.40 -9.36 -24.15
CA LEU A 152 36.70 -10.01 -24.31
C LEU A 152 36.55 -11.51 -24.58
N LEU A 153 35.60 -12.17 -23.91
CA LEU A 153 35.24 -13.57 -24.17
C LEU A 153 34.68 -13.78 -25.58
N THR A 154 33.77 -12.91 -26.04
CA THR A 154 33.19 -13.02 -27.40
C THR A 154 34.23 -12.79 -28.50
N ILE A 155 35.17 -11.87 -28.29
CA ILE A 155 36.28 -11.61 -29.21
C ILE A 155 37.21 -12.83 -29.27
N ALA A 156 37.53 -13.43 -28.12
CA ALA A 156 38.35 -14.64 -28.07
C ALA A 156 37.71 -15.82 -28.84
N PHE A 157 36.39 -16.00 -28.71
CA PHE A 157 35.65 -17.01 -29.49
C PHE A 157 35.69 -16.76 -31.01
N LEU A 158 35.55 -15.50 -31.43
CA LEU A 158 35.66 -15.12 -32.85
C LEU A 158 37.06 -15.43 -33.40
N CYS A 159 38.11 -15.11 -32.64
CA CYS A 159 39.50 -15.41 -33.03
C CYS A 159 39.75 -16.92 -33.16
N VAL A 160 39.19 -17.73 -32.24
CA VAL A 160 39.24 -19.20 -32.30
C VAL A 160 38.52 -19.72 -33.54
N PHE A 161 37.32 -19.21 -33.84
CA PHE A 161 36.55 -19.61 -35.01
C PHE A 161 37.29 -19.29 -36.32
N LEU A 162 37.86 -18.09 -36.44
CA LEU A 162 38.63 -17.68 -37.60
C LEU A 162 39.91 -18.51 -37.77
N TYR A 163 40.60 -18.86 -36.68
CA TYR A 163 41.76 -19.75 -36.73
C TYR A 163 41.38 -21.13 -37.26
N ILE A 164 40.31 -21.74 -36.75
CA ILE A 164 39.84 -23.05 -37.20
C ILE A 164 39.47 -23.03 -38.69
N PHE A 165 38.83 -21.97 -39.17
CA PHE A 165 38.41 -21.89 -40.58
C PHE A 165 39.59 -21.67 -41.54
N TYR A 166 40.56 -20.83 -41.17
CA TYR A 166 41.69 -20.49 -42.04
C TYR A 166 42.83 -21.52 -41.99
N PHE A 167 43.12 -22.10 -40.82
CA PHE A 167 44.24 -23.03 -40.66
C PHE A 167 43.89 -24.49 -40.98
N ASN A 168 42.62 -24.91 -40.93
CA ASN A 168 42.27 -26.31 -41.19
C ASN A 168 42.63 -26.75 -42.62
N GLU A 169 42.33 -25.93 -43.65
CA GLU A 169 42.61 -26.33 -45.04
C GLU A 169 44.12 -26.51 -45.28
N ILE A 170 44.91 -25.51 -44.87
CA ILE A 170 46.38 -25.51 -45.04
C ILE A 170 47.02 -26.65 -44.23
N PHE A 171 46.51 -26.91 -43.03
CA PHE A 171 47.05 -27.95 -42.14
C PHE A 171 46.72 -29.36 -42.64
N ILE A 172 45.48 -29.61 -43.10
CA ILE A 172 45.06 -30.91 -43.64
C ILE A 172 45.85 -31.25 -44.91
N GLU A 173 46.05 -30.26 -45.80
CA GLU A 173 46.77 -30.47 -47.06
C GLU A 173 48.25 -30.83 -46.82
N LYS A 174 48.90 -30.14 -45.88
CA LYS A 174 50.29 -30.44 -45.47
C LYS A 174 50.42 -31.76 -44.69
N LEU A 175 49.48 -32.09 -43.80
CA LEU A 175 49.49 -33.39 -43.11
C LEU A 175 49.39 -34.55 -44.12
N LYS A 176 48.53 -34.42 -45.13
CA LYS A 176 48.36 -35.42 -46.18
C LYS A 176 49.65 -35.59 -47.00
N TYR A 177 50.34 -34.49 -47.31
CA TYR A 177 51.64 -34.50 -47.97
C TYR A 177 52.73 -35.17 -47.11
N SER A 178 52.79 -34.82 -45.82
CA SER A 178 53.79 -35.35 -44.88
C SER A 178 53.59 -36.83 -44.52
N PHE A 179 52.37 -37.37 -44.60
CA PHE A 179 52.10 -38.80 -44.42
C PHE A 179 52.41 -39.62 -45.67
N SER A 180 52.29 -39.04 -46.87
CA SER A 180 52.56 -39.72 -48.13
C SER A 180 54.05 -39.86 -48.43
N ASN A 181 54.87 -38.90 -47.98
CA ASN A 181 56.31 -38.92 -48.16
C ASN A 181 56.98 -39.29 -46.83
N LYS A 182 57.73 -40.39 -46.80
CA LYS A 182 58.44 -40.83 -45.60
C LYS A 182 59.31 -39.69 -45.05
N ILE A 183 58.93 -39.27 -43.85
CA ILE A 183 59.52 -38.31 -42.89
C ILE A 183 61.04 -38.17 -43.02
N GLU A 184 61.53 -37.32 -43.93
CA GLU A 184 62.95 -36.96 -43.96
C GLU A 184 63.25 -35.46 -43.99
N ASN A 185 62.25 -34.57 -44.11
CA ASN A 185 62.48 -33.11 -44.00
C ASN A 185 61.34 -32.42 -43.25
N PHE A 186 61.49 -32.27 -41.93
CA PHE A 186 60.66 -31.36 -41.14
C PHE A 186 61.21 -29.94 -41.27
N ASP A 187 60.47 -29.03 -41.86
CA ASP A 187 60.88 -27.63 -41.97
C ASP A 187 60.56 -26.86 -40.67
N TRP A 188 61.24 -25.73 -40.44
CA TRP A 188 60.96 -24.86 -39.29
C TRP A 188 59.49 -24.43 -39.25
N PHE A 189 58.88 -24.26 -40.43
CA PHE A 189 57.45 -23.95 -40.57
C PHE A 189 56.53 -25.04 -40.03
N ASP A 190 56.89 -26.32 -40.16
CA ASP A 190 56.07 -27.44 -39.69
C ASP A 190 56.15 -27.56 -38.16
N THR A 191 57.33 -27.30 -37.58
CA THR A 191 57.48 -27.20 -36.11
C THR A 191 56.68 -26.02 -35.54
N PHE A 192 56.65 -24.88 -36.24
CA PHE A 192 55.84 -23.73 -35.86
C PHE A 192 54.34 -24.05 -35.88
N LEU A 193 53.85 -24.76 -36.89
CA LEU A 193 52.45 -25.18 -36.98
C LEU A 193 52.03 -26.09 -35.81
N ILE A 194 52.87 -27.06 -35.44
CA ILE A 194 52.60 -27.96 -34.32
C ILE A 194 52.55 -27.19 -33.00
N VAL A 195 53.54 -26.30 -32.75
CA VAL A 195 53.60 -25.49 -31.53
C VAL A 195 52.39 -24.53 -31.43
N SER A 196 52.02 -23.88 -32.54
CA SER A 196 50.82 -23.04 -32.63
C SER A 196 49.55 -23.82 -32.29
N THR A 197 49.43 -25.05 -32.79
CA THR A 197 48.27 -25.91 -32.54
C THR A 197 48.18 -26.34 -31.07
N ILE A 198 49.31 -26.67 -30.43
CA ILE A 198 49.35 -27.01 -29.00
C ILE A 198 48.95 -25.81 -28.14
N PHE A 199 49.49 -24.63 -28.44
CA PHE A 199 49.15 -23.39 -27.71
C PHE A 199 47.66 -23.05 -27.87
N PHE A 200 47.10 -23.30 -29.05
CA PHE A 200 45.68 -23.11 -29.33
C PHE A 200 44.78 -24.07 -28.55
N MET A 201 45.16 -25.34 -28.45
CA MET A 201 44.43 -26.33 -27.64
C MET A 201 44.43 -25.95 -26.15
N LEU A 202 45.53 -25.40 -25.64
CA LEU A 202 45.59 -24.87 -24.27
C LEU A 202 44.69 -23.64 -24.08
N ALA A 203 44.62 -22.74 -25.07
CA ALA A 203 43.73 -21.59 -25.03
C ALA A 203 42.24 -22.00 -25.01
N ILE A 204 41.85 -22.99 -25.83
CA ILE A 204 40.49 -23.55 -25.82
C ILE A 204 40.18 -24.24 -24.49
N TYR A 205 41.13 -25.01 -23.94
CA TYR A 205 40.97 -25.65 -22.64
C TYR A 205 40.71 -24.60 -21.53
N TYR A 206 41.49 -23.51 -21.52
CA TYR A 206 41.29 -22.43 -20.55
C TYR A 206 39.93 -21.74 -20.71
N LEU A 207 39.51 -21.45 -21.95
CA LEU A 207 38.21 -20.84 -22.24
C LEU A 207 37.04 -21.74 -21.82
N THR A 208 37.11 -23.04 -22.11
CA THR A 208 36.07 -24.00 -21.72
C THR A 208 36.04 -24.19 -20.20
N PHE A 209 37.19 -24.21 -19.54
CA PHE A 209 37.28 -24.26 -18.08
C PHE A 209 36.61 -23.05 -17.42
N GLU A 210 36.86 -21.84 -17.90
CA GLU A 210 36.25 -20.62 -17.34
C GLU A 210 34.74 -20.56 -17.62
N LEU A 211 34.28 -21.05 -18.78
CA LEU A 211 32.86 -21.21 -19.09
C LEU A 211 32.18 -22.21 -18.14
N ILE A 212 32.78 -23.39 -17.93
CA ILE A 212 32.27 -24.42 -17.03
C ILE A 212 32.22 -23.87 -15.60
N LYS A 213 33.26 -23.18 -15.14
CA LYS A 213 33.28 -22.53 -13.83
C LYS A 213 32.15 -21.50 -13.69
N ASN A 214 31.93 -20.67 -14.70
CA ASN A 214 30.87 -19.66 -14.71
C ASN A 214 29.47 -20.32 -14.73
N ILE A 215 29.28 -21.39 -15.52
CA ILE A 215 28.04 -22.17 -15.57
C ILE A 215 27.79 -22.89 -14.24
N PHE A 216 28.77 -23.60 -13.67
CA PHE A 216 28.61 -24.29 -12.38
C PHE A 216 28.40 -23.30 -11.23
N SER A 217 29.08 -22.16 -11.23
CA SER A 217 28.85 -21.10 -10.24
C SER A 217 27.45 -20.46 -10.35
N LYS A 218 26.80 -20.56 -11.52
CA LYS A 218 25.46 -20.01 -11.79
C LYS A 218 24.33 -21.05 -11.75
N ASN A 219 24.60 -22.33 -12.02
CA ASN A 219 23.61 -23.40 -12.13
C ASN A 219 23.45 -24.25 -10.85
N LEU A 220 24.27 -24.03 -9.81
CA LEU A 220 24.07 -24.70 -8.51
C LEU A 220 23.01 -24.05 -7.62
N THR A 221 22.32 -23.02 -8.11
CA THR A 221 21.30 -22.31 -7.34
C THR A 221 20.01 -22.04 -8.13
N THR A 222 19.81 -22.67 -9.28
CA THR A 222 18.57 -22.57 -10.06
C THR A 222 17.51 -23.58 -9.61
N LYS A 223 17.02 -23.43 -8.38
CA LYS A 223 15.70 -23.92 -7.93
C LYS A 223 15.15 -22.95 -6.89
N PHE A 224 14.79 -21.75 -7.33
CA PHE A 224 13.74 -20.99 -6.68
C PHE A 224 13.07 -20.15 -7.78
N SER A 225 12.06 -20.76 -8.41
CA SER A 225 11.11 -20.03 -9.25
C SER A 225 10.37 -19.03 -8.37
N LEU A 226 9.86 -17.96 -8.97
CA LEU A 226 9.00 -16.94 -8.36
C LEU A 226 7.75 -17.50 -7.63
N THR A 227 7.53 -18.81 -7.63
CA THR A 227 6.58 -19.55 -6.78
C THR A 227 6.99 -19.61 -5.30
N SER A 228 8.20 -19.17 -4.95
CA SER A 228 8.79 -19.30 -3.60
C SER A 228 8.85 -18.03 -2.79
N MET A 229 8.42 -16.90 -3.36
CA MET A 229 8.15 -15.69 -2.60
C MET A 229 6.73 -15.78 -2.03
N GLY A 230 6.51 -16.76 -1.15
CA GLY A 230 5.42 -16.79 -0.16
C GLY A 230 3.95 -16.77 -0.61
N MET A 231 3.61 -16.68 -1.90
CA MET A 231 2.21 -16.43 -2.32
C MET A 231 1.43 -17.68 -2.77
N THR A 232 2.07 -18.84 -2.85
CA THR A 232 1.40 -20.15 -2.96
C THR A 232 2.09 -21.20 -2.07
N LEU A 233 2.61 -20.77 -0.92
CA LEU A 233 2.86 -21.72 0.16
C LEU A 233 1.50 -21.96 0.80
N ASP A 234 1.03 -23.20 0.72
CA ASP A 234 -0.08 -23.70 1.52
C ASP A 234 0.08 -23.13 2.94
N LEU A 235 -0.80 -22.19 3.29
CA LEU A 235 -0.90 -21.56 4.61
C LEU A 235 -1.17 -22.60 5.72
N GLU A 236 -1.25 -23.88 5.37
CA GLU A 236 -1.59 -24.98 6.25
C GLU A 236 -0.36 -25.78 6.75
N ASN A 237 0.85 -25.69 6.15
CA ASN A 237 1.86 -26.75 6.40
C ASN A 237 3.35 -26.36 6.51
N LYS A 238 3.72 -25.16 6.98
CA LYS A 238 5.10 -24.92 7.45
C LYS A 238 5.17 -24.13 8.74
N ASP A 239 5.94 -24.67 9.68
CA ASP A 239 6.30 -24.16 11.00
C ASP A 239 7.10 -22.84 10.93
N PHE A 240 6.49 -21.76 10.44
CA PHE A 240 7.00 -20.39 10.59
C PHE A 240 6.45 -19.76 11.88
N THR A 241 6.31 -20.55 12.95
CA THR A 241 5.66 -20.10 14.18
C THR A 241 6.56 -19.23 15.05
N ASP A 242 7.88 -19.29 14.85
CA ASP A 242 8.84 -18.74 15.83
C ASP A 242 9.84 -17.71 15.23
N ILE A 243 9.87 -17.52 13.90
CA ILE A 243 10.87 -16.64 13.25
C ILE A 243 10.16 -15.63 12.35
N SER A 244 10.50 -14.34 12.51
CA SER A 244 9.99 -13.24 11.68
C SER A 244 10.31 -13.42 10.20
N TYR A 245 9.33 -13.19 9.33
CA TYR A 245 9.49 -13.20 7.88
C TYR A 245 10.52 -12.16 7.43
N PHE A 246 10.44 -10.94 7.93
CA PHE A 246 11.42 -9.88 7.66
C PHE A 246 12.82 -10.28 8.08
N ASP A 247 13.00 -10.89 9.26
CA ASP A 247 14.33 -11.32 9.71
C ASP A 247 14.90 -12.42 8.83
N HIS A 248 14.05 -13.40 8.45
CA HIS A 248 14.48 -14.51 7.61
C HIS A 248 14.83 -14.08 6.17
N PHE A 249 14.10 -13.11 5.63
CA PHE A 249 14.22 -12.65 4.25
C PHE A 249 14.76 -11.21 4.13
N ILE A 250 15.47 -10.69 5.14
CA ILE A 250 15.85 -9.27 5.22
C ILE A 250 16.58 -8.78 3.97
N ALA A 251 17.47 -9.60 3.40
CA ALA A 251 18.22 -9.26 2.19
C ALA A 251 17.31 -9.10 0.97
N ASP A 252 16.28 -9.95 0.84
CA ASP A 252 15.31 -9.92 -0.25
C ASP A 252 14.33 -8.76 -0.06
N VAL A 253 13.87 -8.53 1.16
CA VAL A 253 13.02 -7.39 1.52
C VAL A 253 13.72 -6.07 1.18
N VAL A 254 14.97 -5.89 1.63
CA VAL A 254 15.78 -4.70 1.33
C VAL A 254 16.01 -4.55 -0.18
N TYR A 255 16.19 -5.66 -0.90
CA TYR A 255 16.34 -5.64 -2.35
C TYR A 255 15.08 -5.15 -3.05
N ILE A 256 13.91 -5.68 -2.70
CA ILE A 256 12.63 -5.27 -3.30
C ILE A 256 12.38 -3.78 -3.06
N PHE A 257 12.58 -3.30 -1.82
CA PHE A 257 12.44 -1.88 -1.53
C PHE A 257 13.42 -1.03 -2.35
N ASP A 258 14.68 -1.44 -2.49
CA ASP A 258 15.67 -0.70 -3.29
C ASP A 258 15.28 -0.62 -4.78
N GLU A 259 14.77 -1.71 -5.36
CA GLU A 259 14.39 -1.81 -6.78
C GLU A 259 12.99 -1.26 -7.11
N SER A 260 12.19 -0.91 -6.10
CA SER A 260 10.86 -0.33 -6.30
C SER A 260 10.83 1.03 -7.04
N ASP A 261 12.00 1.63 -7.31
CA ASP A 261 12.21 3.01 -7.81
C ASP A 261 11.49 4.13 -7.03
N SER A 262 10.75 3.77 -5.98
CA SER A 262 9.94 4.67 -5.20
C SER A 262 10.78 5.37 -4.14
N SER A 263 10.48 6.63 -3.90
CA SER A 263 11.10 7.44 -2.86
C SER A 263 10.26 7.50 -1.59
N TYR A 264 8.95 7.24 -1.69
CA TYR A 264 8.01 7.35 -0.60
C TYR A 264 7.21 6.06 -0.49
N ILE A 265 7.24 5.43 0.68
CA ILE A 265 6.37 4.28 0.99
C ILE A 265 5.42 4.75 2.08
N ILE A 266 4.13 4.60 1.83
CA ILE A 266 3.07 5.03 2.74
C ILE A 266 2.37 3.79 3.27
N PHE A 267 2.49 3.55 4.57
CA PHE A 267 1.82 2.47 5.27
C PHE A 267 0.56 3.01 5.94
N GLU A 268 -0.58 2.38 5.64
CA GLU A 268 -1.89 2.70 6.22
C GLU A 268 -2.46 1.50 6.98
N ASP A 269 -3.31 1.78 7.97
CA ASP A 269 -4.01 0.79 8.79
C ASP A 269 -3.09 -0.16 9.59
N LEU A 270 -1.83 0.22 9.81
CA LEU A 270 -0.90 -0.54 10.69
C LEU A 270 -1.33 -0.52 12.16
N ASP A 271 -2.09 0.50 12.56
CA ASP A 271 -2.56 0.68 13.93
C ASP A 271 -3.59 -0.37 14.39
N ARG A 272 -4.25 -1.06 13.45
CA ARG A 272 -5.20 -2.14 13.77
C ARG A 272 -4.56 -3.38 14.39
N PHE A 273 -3.25 -3.53 14.24
CA PHE A 273 -2.50 -4.68 14.74
C PHE A 273 -2.01 -4.48 16.17
N TYR A 274 -2.07 -3.23 16.69
CA TYR A 274 -1.68 -2.85 18.06
C TYR A 274 -0.32 -3.36 18.55
N ASP A 275 0.53 -3.84 17.63
CA ASP A 275 1.88 -4.27 17.91
C ASP A 275 2.89 -3.20 17.44
N HIS A 276 3.84 -2.89 18.30
CA HIS A 276 4.90 -1.93 18.03
C HIS A 276 6.09 -2.57 17.29
N THR A 277 6.24 -3.89 17.30
CA THR A 277 7.44 -4.54 16.72
C THR A 277 7.54 -4.29 15.22
N ILE A 278 6.41 -4.22 14.51
CA ILE A 278 6.40 -3.95 13.07
C ILE A 278 7.05 -2.60 12.73
N PHE A 279 6.91 -1.58 13.59
CA PHE A 279 7.52 -0.27 13.39
C PHE A 279 9.04 -0.32 13.58
N GLU A 280 9.53 -1.13 14.52
CA GLU A 280 10.97 -1.37 14.71
C GLU A 280 11.57 -2.04 13.48
N LYS A 281 10.94 -3.11 12.98
CA LYS A 281 11.43 -3.84 11.80
C LYS A 281 11.39 -2.98 10.53
N LEU A 282 10.31 -2.24 10.30
CA LEU A 282 10.21 -1.33 9.15
C LEU A 282 11.26 -0.21 9.24
N ARG A 283 11.55 0.30 10.43
CA ARG A 283 12.63 1.28 10.63
C ARG A 283 14.01 0.68 10.31
N GLU A 284 14.27 -0.56 10.74
CA GLU A 284 15.51 -1.27 10.39
C GLU A 284 15.65 -1.46 8.87
N ILE A 285 14.58 -1.93 8.22
CA ILE A 285 14.52 -2.06 6.75
C ILE A 285 14.83 -0.70 6.09
N ASN A 286 14.21 0.39 6.55
CA ASN A 286 14.45 1.72 5.99
C ASN A 286 15.93 2.14 6.10
N ILE A 287 16.57 1.84 7.22
CA ILE A 287 18.01 2.10 7.42
C ILE A 287 18.84 1.31 6.40
N LEU A 288 18.60 0.00 6.28
CA LEU A 288 19.34 -0.89 5.38
C LEU A 288 19.17 -0.51 3.90
N VAL A 289 17.94 -0.21 3.49
CA VAL A 289 17.63 0.26 2.12
C VAL A 289 18.36 1.57 1.83
N ASN A 290 18.31 2.53 2.75
CA ASN A 290 18.95 3.82 2.56
C ASN A 290 20.49 3.74 2.53
N GLN A 291 21.11 2.88 3.35
CA GLN A 291 22.56 2.63 3.29
C GLN A 291 22.97 2.11 1.90
N ARG A 292 22.18 1.18 1.34
CA ARG A 292 22.41 0.66 -0.02
C ARG A 292 22.22 1.75 -1.08
N ARG A 293 21.14 2.53 -0.99
CA ARG A 293 20.84 3.63 -1.91
C ARG A 293 21.91 4.73 -1.90
N GLU A 294 22.41 5.10 -0.73
CA GLU A 294 23.51 6.07 -0.57
C GLU A 294 24.78 5.61 -1.31
N LYS A 295 25.16 4.34 -1.13
CA LYS A 295 26.32 3.73 -1.81
C LYS A 295 26.18 3.81 -3.34
N HIS A 296 24.96 3.67 -3.85
CA HIS A 296 24.64 3.73 -5.28
C HIS A 296 24.21 5.13 -5.76
N ARG A 297 24.27 6.16 -4.91
CA ARG A 297 23.83 7.53 -5.20
C ARG A 297 22.36 7.61 -5.71
N LYS A 298 21.51 6.69 -5.25
CA LYS A 298 20.05 6.70 -5.46
C LYS A 298 19.39 7.66 -4.46
N LYS A 299 18.17 8.13 -4.77
CA LYS A 299 17.37 8.98 -3.89
C LYS A 299 16.93 8.22 -2.63
N LEU A 300 17.06 8.85 -1.47
CA LEU A 300 16.69 8.25 -0.18
C LEU A 300 15.19 7.90 -0.15
N MET A 301 14.90 6.75 0.43
CA MET A 301 13.56 6.25 0.67
C MET A 301 13.04 6.73 2.02
N LYS A 302 11.81 7.24 2.05
CA LYS A 302 11.13 7.73 3.24
C LYS A 302 9.87 6.94 3.50
N PHE A 303 9.70 6.50 4.73
CA PHE A 303 8.53 5.75 5.19
C PHE A 303 7.58 6.68 5.91
N PHE A 304 6.33 6.70 5.46
CA PHE A 304 5.23 7.42 6.07
C PHE A 304 4.28 6.42 6.72
N TYR A 305 3.93 6.65 7.98
CA TYR A 305 3.07 5.78 8.77
C TYR A 305 1.80 6.53 9.13
N VAL A 306 0.68 6.16 8.51
CA VAL A 306 -0.64 6.77 8.77
C VAL A 306 -1.33 5.94 9.85
N VAL A 307 -1.32 6.44 11.08
CA VAL A 307 -1.74 5.68 12.28
C VAL A 307 -2.57 6.54 13.23
N SER A 308 -3.45 5.91 14.03
CA SER A 308 -4.20 6.57 15.09
C SER A 308 -3.30 7.00 16.26
N ASP A 309 -3.67 8.07 16.96
CA ASP A 309 -3.02 8.47 18.21
C ASP A 309 -3.18 7.39 19.30
N ASP A 310 -4.30 6.65 19.27
CA ASP A 310 -4.62 5.63 20.26
C ASP A 310 -3.73 4.38 20.17
N MET A 311 -3.05 4.18 19.04
CA MET A 311 -2.17 3.03 18.81
C MET A 311 -1.02 2.99 19.82
N PHE A 312 -0.58 4.15 20.32
CA PHE A 312 0.51 4.27 21.30
C PHE A 312 0.00 4.47 22.73
N SER A 313 -1.31 4.33 22.95
CA SER A 313 -1.90 4.36 24.29
C SER A 313 -1.66 3.01 24.98
N SER A 314 -1.32 3.02 26.26
CA SER A 314 -0.98 1.83 27.08
C SER A 314 -2.14 0.86 27.31
N SER A 315 -3.25 1.02 26.60
CA SER A 315 -4.56 0.43 26.90
C SER A 315 -4.64 -1.09 26.73
N ASN A 316 -3.64 -1.74 26.13
CA ASN A 316 -3.62 -3.21 25.98
C ASN A 316 -2.54 -3.94 26.80
N ILE A 317 -1.62 -3.23 27.47
CA ILE A 317 -0.76 -3.87 28.50
C ILE A 317 -1.60 -4.22 29.76
N GLU A 318 -2.72 -3.52 29.96
CA GLU A 318 -3.58 -3.67 31.14
C GLU A 318 -4.54 -4.88 31.08
N LYS A 319 -4.64 -5.59 29.94
CA LYS A 319 -5.52 -6.77 29.86
C LYS A 319 -4.97 -8.02 30.58
N GLU A 320 -3.69 -8.05 30.95
CA GLU A 320 -3.12 -9.19 31.68
C GLU A 320 -2.68 -8.90 33.12
N ILE A 321 -2.49 -7.64 33.54
CA ILE A 321 -1.94 -7.38 34.88
C ILE A 321 -2.54 -6.12 35.50
N ASN A 322 -3.27 -6.30 36.61
CA ASN A 322 -3.73 -5.24 37.52
C ASN A 322 -2.54 -4.50 38.18
N ILE A 323 -1.91 -3.56 37.47
CA ILE A 323 -0.90 -2.65 38.04
C ILE A 323 -1.22 -1.22 37.61
N GLU A 324 -1.05 -0.29 38.55
CA GLU A 324 -1.24 1.16 38.48
C GLU A 324 -0.78 1.87 37.19
N PRO A 325 -1.37 3.03 36.86
CA PRO A 325 -1.45 3.52 35.49
C PRO A 325 -0.11 4.02 34.95
N LYS A 326 0.28 3.42 33.82
CA LYS A 326 1.56 3.59 33.10
C LYS A 326 1.53 4.79 32.12
N HIS A 327 0.93 5.91 32.49
CA HIS A 327 0.70 7.04 31.56
C HIS A 327 1.97 7.76 31.05
N VAL A 328 3.13 7.55 31.66
CA VAL A 328 4.39 8.23 31.27
C VAL A 328 5.19 7.46 30.20
N GLN A 329 4.89 6.17 29.98
CA GLN A 329 5.63 5.33 29.02
C GLN A 329 5.19 5.58 27.56
N THR A 330 3.91 5.89 27.35
CA THR A 330 3.25 6.03 26.04
C THR A 330 3.84 7.13 25.15
N ALA A 331 4.18 8.29 25.73
CA ALA A 331 4.77 9.41 24.99
C ALA A 331 6.21 9.12 24.50
N LYS A 332 6.97 8.32 25.26
CA LYS A 332 8.33 7.89 24.88
C LYS A 332 8.27 6.87 23.74
N GLU A 333 7.30 5.96 23.78
CA GLU A 333 7.10 4.96 22.73
C GLU A 333 6.68 5.63 21.41
N ARG A 334 5.76 6.60 21.46
CA ARG A 334 5.32 7.36 20.26
C ARG A 334 6.47 8.02 19.49
N THR A 335 7.48 8.51 20.19
CA THR A 335 8.62 9.24 19.58
C THR A 335 9.81 8.34 19.24
N LYS A 336 9.82 7.08 19.70
CA LYS A 336 10.94 6.16 19.48
C LYS A 336 11.07 5.74 18.01
N PHE A 337 9.95 5.63 17.28
CA PHE A 337 9.91 5.04 15.94
C PHE A 337 10.05 6.07 14.81
N PHE A 338 9.67 7.32 15.06
CA PHE A 338 9.61 8.36 14.03
C PHE A 338 10.70 9.40 14.21
N ASP A 339 11.29 9.85 13.10
CA ASP A 339 12.20 10.99 13.06
C ASP A 339 11.39 12.31 13.09
N LEU A 340 10.15 12.28 12.59
CA LEU A 340 9.20 13.39 12.60
C LEU A 340 7.77 12.87 12.79
N ILE A 341 6.98 13.57 13.60
CA ILE A 341 5.54 13.33 13.74
C ILE A 341 4.78 14.55 13.19
N ILE A 342 3.86 14.31 12.27
CA ILE A 342 2.93 15.29 11.71
C ILE A 342 1.54 14.99 12.30
N PRO A 343 1.08 15.74 13.32
CA PRO A 343 -0.24 15.54 13.91
C PRO A 343 -1.33 16.15 13.03
N VAL A 344 -2.32 15.36 12.64
CA VAL A 344 -3.50 15.76 11.87
C VAL A 344 -4.60 16.16 12.85
N VAL A 345 -4.80 17.46 12.97
CA VAL A 345 -5.85 18.09 13.77
C VAL A 345 -7.18 17.95 13.02
N PRO A 346 -8.24 17.37 13.59
CA PRO A 346 -9.55 17.34 12.93
C PRO A 346 -9.98 18.77 12.54
N ILE A 347 -10.39 18.98 11.28
CA ILE A 347 -11.07 20.23 10.90
C ILE A 347 -12.45 20.26 11.55
N LEU A 348 -13.10 19.09 11.62
CA LEU A 348 -14.43 18.94 12.18
C LEU A 348 -14.42 18.00 13.39
N ASP A 349 -14.96 18.47 14.51
CA ASP A 349 -15.12 17.78 15.79
C ASP A 349 -16.51 18.10 16.38
N ASN A 350 -16.85 17.57 17.55
CA ASN A 350 -18.14 17.83 18.21
C ASN A 350 -18.51 19.31 18.35
N SER A 351 -17.51 20.22 18.34
CA SER A 351 -17.75 21.65 18.45
C SER A 351 -18.28 22.29 17.16
N ASN A 352 -18.09 21.65 16.00
CA ASN A 352 -18.53 22.17 14.69
C ASN A 352 -19.34 21.18 13.85
N SER A 353 -19.61 19.96 14.35
CA SER A 353 -20.63 19.05 13.81
C SER A 353 -21.98 19.77 13.59
N PHE A 354 -22.32 20.71 14.48
CA PHE A 354 -23.53 21.54 14.36
C PHE A 354 -23.47 22.47 13.16
N ASP A 355 -22.38 23.23 13.01
CA ASP A 355 -22.22 24.20 11.92
C ASP A 355 -22.25 23.50 10.56
N TYR A 356 -21.59 22.35 10.44
CA TYR A 356 -21.66 21.52 9.24
C TYR A 356 -23.09 21.08 8.92
N LEU A 357 -23.81 20.50 9.89
CA LEU A 357 -25.19 20.08 9.68
C LEU A 357 -26.10 21.27 9.35
N LYS A 358 -25.87 22.42 9.98
CA LYS A 358 -26.64 23.63 9.73
C LYS A 358 -26.51 24.10 8.29
N ASP A 359 -25.29 24.07 7.73
CA ASP A 359 -25.06 24.42 6.33
C ASP A 359 -25.76 23.43 5.38
N GLU A 360 -25.65 22.12 5.66
CA GLU A 360 -26.23 21.06 4.81
C GLU A 360 -27.76 20.98 4.87
N PHE A 361 -28.39 21.42 5.96
CA PHE A 361 -29.84 21.38 6.19
C PHE A 361 -30.50 22.77 6.16
N THR A 362 -29.89 23.74 5.45
CA THR A 362 -30.38 25.12 5.39
C THR A 362 -31.84 25.21 4.93
N ASP A 363 -32.24 24.39 3.95
CA ASP A 363 -33.60 24.37 3.40
C ASP A 363 -34.62 23.87 4.43
N GLU A 364 -34.29 22.83 5.20
CA GLU A 364 -35.12 22.28 6.27
C GLU A 364 -35.28 23.27 7.42
N ILE A 365 -34.20 23.96 7.80
CA ILE A 365 -34.22 25.00 8.84
C ILE A 365 -35.11 26.17 8.41
N TYR A 366 -35.07 26.56 7.13
CA TYR A 366 -35.93 27.61 6.60
C TYR A 366 -37.42 27.24 6.68
N GLN A 367 -37.75 25.96 6.47
CA GLN A 367 -39.12 25.45 6.57
C GLN A 367 -39.60 25.30 8.02
N ASP A 368 -38.72 24.88 8.93
CA ASP A 368 -39.04 24.62 10.33
C ASP A 368 -37.89 25.07 11.24
N LYS A 369 -38.05 26.21 11.92
CA LYS A 369 -37.00 26.75 12.81
C LYS A 369 -36.63 25.82 13.97
N ASP A 370 -37.56 24.99 14.43
CA ASP A 370 -37.28 24.01 15.49
C ASP A 370 -36.43 22.84 14.96
N PHE A 371 -36.21 22.72 13.66
CA PHE A 371 -35.27 21.76 13.06
C PHE A 371 -33.82 22.08 13.45
N GLU A 372 -33.45 23.36 13.54
CA GLU A 372 -32.12 23.78 14.00
C GLU A 372 -31.86 23.30 15.44
N LYS A 373 -32.88 23.34 16.30
CA LYS A 373 -32.78 22.83 17.67
C LYS A 373 -32.52 21.33 17.71
N LEU A 374 -33.14 20.56 16.82
CA LEU A 374 -32.88 19.13 16.68
C LEU A 374 -31.44 18.88 16.24
N LEU A 375 -30.94 19.61 15.24
CA LEU A 375 -29.56 19.49 14.76
C LEU A 375 -28.56 19.77 15.89
N PHE A 376 -28.78 20.83 16.67
CA PHE A 376 -27.92 21.19 17.80
C PHE A 376 -27.90 20.10 18.89
N GLN A 377 -29.05 19.52 19.21
CA GLN A 377 -29.12 18.44 20.21
C GLN A 377 -28.39 17.19 19.74
N ILE A 378 -28.46 16.89 18.45
CA ILE A 378 -27.90 15.67 17.87
C ILE A 378 -26.40 15.80 17.61
N SER A 379 -25.93 16.95 17.14
CA SER A 379 -24.53 17.17 16.77
C SER A 379 -23.55 16.88 17.89
N ILE A 380 -23.98 17.03 19.15
CA ILE A 380 -23.18 16.74 20.35
C ILE A 380 -22.84 15.25 20.48
N PHE A 381 -23.66 14.37 19.89
CA PHE A 381 -23.51 12.92 19.99
C PHE A 381 -22.82 12.28 18.78
N ILE A 382 -22.45 13.07 17.76
CA ILE A 382 -21.83 12.57 16.54
C ILE A 382 -20.46 13.22 16.38
N ASP A 383 -19.42 12.46 16.72
CA ASP A 383 -18.00 12.84 16.67
C ASP A 383 -17.27 12.34 15.43
N ASP A 384 -17.83 11.37 14.70
CA ASP A 384 -17.29 10.86 13.44
C ASP A 384 -17.85 11.62 12.24
N PHE A 385 -16.98 12.29 11.49
CA PHE A 385 -17.37 13.05 10.31
C PHE A 385 -17.85 12.20 9.13
N ARG A 386 -17.32 10.98 8.95
CA ARG A 386 -17.82 10.06 7.92
C ARG A 386 -19.26 9.69 8.21
N LEU A 387 -19.59 9.50 9.49
CA LEU A 387 -20.94 9.23 9.94
C LEU A 387 -21.87 10.43 9.67
N LEU A 388 -21.44 11.66 9.96
CA LEU A 388 -22.22 12.87 9.63
C LEU A 388 -22.53 12.99 8.13
N LYS A 389 -21.51 12.87 7.27
CA LYS A 389 -21.68 12.87 5.81
C LYS A 389 -22.63 11.78 5.35
N ASN A 390 -22.50 10.58 5.92
CA ASN A 390 -23.39 9.48 5.59
C ASN A 390 -24.84 9.75 6.01
N ILE A 391 -25.07 10.34 7.19
CA ILE A 391 -26.41 10.72 7.66
C ILE A 391 -27.04 11.74 6.70
N VAL A 392 -26.29 12.75 6.27
CA VAL A 392 -26.77 13.73 5.26
C VAL A 392 -27.14 13.03 3.96
N ASN A 393 -26.24 12.18 3.43
CA ASN A 393 -26.48 11.43 2.19
C ASN A 393 -27.73 10.54 2.28
N GLU A 394 -27.83 9.75 3.36
CA GLU A 394 -28.98 8.87 3.58
C GLU A 394 -30.27 9.68 3.69
N TYR A 395 -30.27 10.79 4.44
CA TYR A 395 -31.43 11.66 4.52
C TYR A 395 -31.89 12.15 3.14
N GLN A 396 -30.98 12.66 2.32
CA GLN A 396 -31.31 13.16 0.97
C GLN A 396 -31.89 12.05 0.09
N ILE A 397 -31.31 10.85 0.13
CA ILE A 397 -31.80 9.69 -0.62
C ILE A 397 -33.21 9.31 -0.16
N TYR A 398 -33.42 9.14 1.15
CA TYR A 398 -34.73 8.73 1.68
C TYR A 398 -35.81 9.77 1.40
N LYS A 399 -35.49 11.06 1.53
CA LYS A 399 -36.40 12.16 1.22
C LYS A 399 -36.86 12.12 -0.24
N LEU A 400 -35.94 11.87 -1.18
CA LEU A 400 -36.27 11.76 -2.60
C LEU A 400 -37.07 10.50 -2.93
N VAL A 401 -36.68 9.35 -2.38
CA VAL A 401 -37.37 8.06 -2.60
C VAL A 401 -38.83 8.12 -2.13
N HIS A 402 -39.11 8.84 -1.05
CA HIS A 402 -40.45 8.96 -0.49
C HIS A 402 -41.23 10.21 -0.93
N LYS A 403 -40.66 11.01 -1.84
CA LYS A 403 -41.30 12.22 -2.36
C LYS A 403 -42.65 11.89 -3.02
N GLY A 404 -43.74 12.45 -2.49
CA GLY A 404 -45.09 12.28 -3.01
C GLY A 404 -45.88 11.07 -2.47
N HIS A 405 -45.27 10.22 -1.65
CA HIS A 405 -45.96 9.08 -1.02
C HIS A 405 -46.40 9.36 0.42
N PHE A 406 -45.71 10.27 1.12
CA PHE A 406 -46.01 10.66 2.50
C PHE A 406 -45.63 12.13 2.70
N GLU A 407 -46.46 12.91 3.40
CA GLU A 407 -46.04 14.18 4.02
C GLU A 407 -45.12 13.83 5.19
N GLN A 408 -43.86 13.50 4.89
CA GLN A 408 -42.91 13.11 5.94
C GLN A 408 -42.48 14.36 6.70
N ASN A 409 -42.70 14.33 8.02
CA ASN A 409 -42.11 15.31 8.91
C ASN A 409 -40.57 15.20 8.80
N PRO A 410 -39.86 16.25 8.35
CA PRO A 410 -38.41 16.21 8.17
C PRO A 410 -37.66 15.79 9.43
N LYS A 411 -38.13 16.19 10.62
CA LYS A 411 -37.53 15.84 11.91
C LYS A 411 -37.63 14.35 12.20
N GLN A 412 -38.78 13.74 11.90
CA GLN A 412 -38.98 12.31 12.11
C GLN A 412 -38.11 11.50 11.15
N LEU A 413 -38.02 11.93 9.89
CA LEU A 413 -37.15 11.28 8.91
C LEU A 413 -35.68 11.36 9.35
N LEU A 414 -35.19 12.56 9.69
CA LEU A 414 -33.80 12.72 10.14
C LEU A 414 -33.52 11.89 11.40
N SER A 415 -34.43 11.90 12.38
CA SER A 415 -34.30 11.09 13.60
C SER A 415 -34.21 9.60 13.30
N LEU A 416 -35.00 9.11 12.34
CA LEU A 416 -34.98 7.72 11.90
C LEU A 416 -33.65 7.35 11.23
N ILE A 417 -33.13 8.22 10.36
CA ILE A 417 -31.83 8.00 9.69
C ILE A 417 -30.70 7.98 10.72
N ILE A 418 -30.70 8.91 11.67
CA ILE A 418 -29.69 8.94 12.73
C ILE A 418 -29.76 7.68 13.58
N TYR A 419 -30.97 7.26 13.97
CA TYR A 419 -31.15 6.01 14.70
C TYR A 419 -30.62 4.80 13.92
N LYS A 420 -30.92 4.73 12.61
CA LYS A 420 -30.41 3.69 11.72
C LYS A 420 -28.87 3.70 11.67
N SER A 421 -28.25 4.87 11.59
CA SER A 421 -26.79 4.98 11.50
C SER A 421 -26.09 4.64 12.83
N LEU A 422 -26.67 5.03 13.97
CA LEU A 422 -26.11 4.75 15.30
C LEU A 422 -26.42 3.34 15.81
N ASN A 423 -27.58 2.78 15.46
CA ASN A 423 -28.04 1.47 15.92
C ASN A 423 -28.68 0.65 14.78
N SER A 424 -27.84 0.31 13.80
CA SER A 424 -28.26 -0.40 12.59
C SER A 424 -28.85 -1.78 12.86
N THR A 425 -28.41 -2.46 13.93
CA THR A 425 -28.91 -3.79 14.31
C THR A 425 -30.36 -3.73 14.78
N ASP A 426 -30.70 -2.80 15.69
CA ASP A 426 -32.08 -2.62 16.14
C ASP A 426 -32.99 -2.08 15.03
N PHE A 427 -32.49 -1.14 14.22
CA PHE A 427 -33.22 -0.65 13.05
C PHE A 427 -33.60 -1.78 12.08
N ASN A 428 -32.70 -2.75 11.84
CA ASN A 428 -33.01 -3.90 11.01
C ASN A 428 -34.11 -4.79 11.60
N LEU A 429 -34.24 -4.88 12.93
CA LEU A 429 -35.32 -5.62 13.59
C LEU A 429 -36.69 -4.94 13.41
N LEU A 430 -36.72 -3.62 13.22
CA LEU A 430 -37.96 -2.87 12.96
C LEU A 430 -38.71 -3.42 11.75
N THR A 431 -37.99 -3.83 10.69
CA THR A 431 -38.58 -4.44 9.48
C THR A 431 -39.30 -5.76 9.76
N LYS A 432 -38.97 -6.41 10.88
CA LYS A 432 -39.58 -7.67 11.35
C LYS A 432 -40.58 -7.43 12.49
N ALA A 433 -41.00 -6.19 12.72
CA ALA A 433 -41.83 -5.77 13.85
C ALA A 433 -41.25 -6.22 15.20
N LYS A 434 -39.92 -6.10 15.36
CA LYS A 434 -39.16 -6.47 16.55
C LYS A 434 -38.17 -5.35 16.90
N GLY A 435 -37.51 -5.49 18.05
CA GLY A 435 -36.49 -4.54 18.50
C GLY A 435 -37.00 -3.57 19.58
N GLU A 436 -36.07 -2.83 20.16
CA GLU A 436 -36.31 -1.80 21.17
C GLU A 436 -37.13 -0.65 20.58
N LEU A 437 -36.77 -0.18 19.39
CA LEU A 437 -37.48 0.91 18.71
C LEU A 437 -38.93 0.56 18.43
N PHE A 438 -39.21 -0.65 17.90
CA PHE A 438 -40.57 -1.11 17.64
C PHE A 438 -41.43 -1.11 18.91
N LYS A 439 -40.89 -1.62 20.03
CA LYS A 439 -41.60 -1.63 21.32
C LYS A 439 -41.97 -0.23 21.79
N LYS A 440 -41.04 0.74 21.67
CA LYS A 440 -41.29 2.13 22.05
C LYS A 440 -42.36 2.78 21.18
N ILE A 441 -42.28 2.61 19.86
CA ILE A 441 -43.29 3.13 18.93
C ILE A 441 -44.66 2.51 19.22
N ASN A 442 -44.72 1.19 19.45
CA ASN A 442 -45.98 0.52 19.74
C ASN A 442 -46.59 0.96 21.09
N LEU A 443 -45.77 1.13 22.13
CA LEU A 443 -46.21 1.64 23.42
C LEU A 443 -46.78 3.07 23.29
N GLU A 444 -46.14 3.93 22.51
CA GLU A 444 -46.59 5.31 22.28
C GLU A 444 -47.90 5.35 21.47
N MET A 445 -48.05 4.46 20.47
CA MET A 445 -49.32 4.30 19.75
C MET A 445 -50.45 3.78 20.65
N GLU A 446 -50.15 2.83 21.55
CA GLU A 446 -51.13 2.33 22.53
C GLU A 446 -51.56 3.41 23.52
N LEU A 447 -50.63 4.26 23.96
CA LEU A 447 -50.93 5.40 24.84
C LEU A 447 -51.77 6.48 24.13
N ASN A 448 -51.47 6.79 22.87
CA ASN A 448 -52.20 7.80 22.10
C ASN A 448 -53.58 7.33 21.59
N ASN A 449 -53.81 6.01 21.48
CA ASN A 449 -55.11 5.43 21.09
C ASN A 449 -55.99 5.08 22.30
N GLY A 450 -55.50 5.31 23.52
CA GLY A 450 -56.21 5.07 24.79
C GLY A 450 -56.92 6.29 25.37
N GLU A 451 -56.83 7.45 24.71
CA GLU A 451 -57.69 8.65 24.90
C GLU A 451 -58.79 8.67 23.83
#